data_AF-A0A939YEH4-F1
#
_entry.id   AF-A0A939YEH4-F1
#
_cell.length_a   1.000
_cell.length_b   1.000
_cell.length_c   1.000
_cell.angle_alpha   90.00
_cell.angle_beta   90.00
_cell.angle_gamma   90.00
#
_symmetry.space_group_name_H-M   'P 1'
#
loop_
_entity.id
_entity.type
_entity.pdbx_description
1 polymer ?
#
loop_
_entity_poly.entity_id
_entity_poly.type
_entity_poly.pdbx_seq_one_letter_code
_entity_poly.pdbx_strand_id
1 'polypeptide(L)'
;MPHYTRGEEIMNMVTHIVGGGLGVLILVCSVTVAALHADLWGIISAAIYGFSMVCLYSVSSVYHGLNMNRGKRVMQVIDHCTIYFLIAGTYTPILLAGIRLNDPALAWAV
;
A
#
# COMPACT_ATOMS: atom_id res chain seq x y z
N MET A 1 -4.87 11.64 20.65
CA MET A 1 -4.86 10.27 20.10
C MET A 1 -6.23 9.69 20.34
N PRO A 2 -6.84 9.01 19.35
CA PRO A 2 -8.09 8.29 19.58
C PRO A 2 -7.89 7.28 20.72
N HIS A 3 -8.91 7.11 21.56
CA HIS A 3 -8.90 6.10 22.61
C HIS A 3 -9.47 4.80 22.06
N TYR A 4 -8.58 3.90 21.63
CA TYR A 4 -8.95 2.52 21.30
C TYR A 4 -8.86 1.65 22.54
N THR A 5 -9.83 0.75 22.69
CA THR A 5 -9.77 -0.35 23.65
C THR A 5 -8.68 -1.33 23.24
N ARG A 6 -8.20 -2.14 24.20
CA ARG A 6 -7.20 -3.18 23.92
C ARG A 6 -7.68 -4.17 22.85
N GLY A 7 -8.98 -4.46 22.81
CA GLY A 7 -9.58 -5.34 21.81
C GLY A 7 -9.55 -4.74 20.41
N GLU A 8 -9.85 -3.44 20.27
CA GLU A 8 -9.80 -2.73 18.98
C GLU A 8 -8.37 -2.66 18.44
N GLU A 9 -7.38 -2.38 19.29
CA GLU A 9 -5.96 -2.37 18.88
C GLU A 9 -5.51 -3.75 18.36
N ILE A 10 -5.93 -4.83 19.02
CA ILE A 10 -5.62 -6.20 18.57
C ILE A 10 -6.31 -6.51 17.24
N MET A 11 -7.61 -6.20 17.11
CA MET A 11 -8.32 -6.44 15.85
C MET A 11 -7.71 -5.66 14.69
N ASN A 12 -7.42 -4.37 14.89
CA ASN A 12 -6.77 -3.54 13.88
C ASN A 12 -5.38 -4.12 13.52
N MET A 13 -4.57 -4.46 14.51
CA MET A 13 -3.26 -5.09 14.25
C MET A 13 -3.40 -6.35 13.39
N VAL A 14 -4.33 -7.25 13.73
CA VAL A 14 -4.55 -8.52 13.00
C VAL A 14 -5.04 -8.27 11.58
N THR A 15 -6.04 -7.40 11.38
CA THR A 15 -6.55 -7.11 10.03
C THR A 15 -5.47 -6.48 9.16
N HIS A 16 -4.63 -5.61 9.71
CA HIS A 16 -3.50 -5.04 8.97
C HIS A 16 -2.40 -6.08 8.68
N ILE A 17 -2.11 -7.02 9.58
CA ILE A 17 -1.13 -8.09 9.32
C ILE A 17 -1.62 -8.98 8.16
N VAL A 18 -2.89 -9.37 8.20
CA VAL A 18 -3.52 -10.17 7.12
C VAL A 18 -3.51 -9.38 5.81
N GLY A 19 -3.86 -8.10 5.85
CA GLY A 19 -3.77 -7.20 4.71
C GLY A 19 -2.36 -7.08 4.14
N GLY A 20 -1.33 -7.02 4.99
CA GLY A 20 0.08 -7.01 4.59
C GLY A 20 0.50 -8.30 3.90
N GLY A 21 0.08 -9.46 4.43
CA GLY A 21 0.29 -10.75 3.79
C GLY A 21 -0.36 -10.83 2.41
N LEU A 22 -1.62 -10.39 2.28
CA LEU A 22 -2.30 -10.28 0.99
C LEU A 22 -1.60 -9.28 0.05
N GLY A 23 -1.09 -8.16 0.58
CA GLY A 23 -0.31 -7.18 -0.18
C GLY A 23 0.96 -7.76 -0.78
N VAL A 24 1.69 -8.60 -0.03
CA VAL A 24 2.87 -9.32 -0.55
C VAL A 24 2.46 -10.30 -1.65
N LEU A 25 1.37 -11.05 -1.46
CA LEU A 25 0.86 -11.95 -2.50
C LEU A 25 0.47 -11.19 -3.77
N ILE A 26 -0.23 -10.07 -3.65
CA ILE A 26 -0.59 -9.22 -4.79
C ILE A 26 0.66 -8.70 -5.49
N LEU A 27 1.64 -8.17 -4.74
CA LEU A 27 2.89 -7.67 -5.31
C LEU A 27 3.60 -8.76 -6.14
N VAL A 28 3.79 -9.95 -5.58
CA VAL A 28 4.50 -11.05 -6.26
C VAL A 28 3.69 -11.55 -7.46
N CYS A 29 2.40 -11.82 -7.31
CA CYS A 29 1.55 -12.32 -8.40
C CYS A 29 1.43 -11.31 -9.54
N SER A 30 1.18 -10.04 -9.26
CA SER A 30 1.02 -9.02 -10.31
C SER A 30 2.33 -8.75 -11.06
N VAL A 31 3.47 -8.69 -10.36
CA VAL A 31 4.78 -8.51 -11.01
C VAL A 31 5.15 -9.73 -11.85
N THR A 32 4.94 -10.94 -11.35
CA THR A 32 5.23 -12.18 -12.10
C THR A 32 4.37 -12.28 -13.36
N VAL A 33 3.07 -12.01 -13.27
CA VAL A 33 2.18 -12.01 -14.44
C VAL A 33 2.60 -10.94 -15.47
N ALA A 34 2.93 -9.72 -15.03
CA ALA A 34 3.39 -8.67 -15.95
C ALA A 34 4.72 -9.04 -16.63
N ALA A 35 5.64 -9.66 -15.89
CA ALA A 35 6.91 -10.15 -16.43
C ALA A 35 6.72 -11.27 -17.47
N LEU A 36 5.77 -12.20 -17.25
CA LEU A 36 5.45 -13.25 -18.21
C LEU A 36 4.91 -12.71 -19.54
N HIS A 37 4.25 -11.55 -19.52
CA HIS A 37 3.73 -10.88 -20.72
C HIS A 37 4.70 -9.85 -21.31
N ALA A 38 5.92 -9.74 -20.79
CA ALA A 38 6.91 -8.73 -21.18
C ALA A 38 6.38 -7.27 -21.13
N ASP A 39 5.43 -6.99 -20.22
CA ASP A 39 4.86 -5.66 -20.05
C ASP A 39 5.65 -4.85 -19.02
N LEU A 40 6.56 -4.02 -19.49
CA LEU A 40 7.38 -3.14 -18.65
C LEU A 40 6.53 -2.21 -17.77
N TRP A 41 5.42 -1.69 -18.29
CA TRP A 41 4.59 -0.73 -17.58
C TRP A 41 3.73 -1.43 -16.54
N GLY A 42 3.21 -2.61 -16.87
CA GLY A 42 2.58 -3.51 -15.91
C GLY A 42 3.50 -3.87 -14.75
N ILE A 43 4.78 -4.14 -14.99
CA ILE A 43 5.77 -4.43 -13.94
C ILE A 43 5.95 -3.23 -13.02
N ILE A 44 6.22 -2.03 -13.58
CA ILE A 44 6.45 -0.80 -12.81
C ILE A 44 5.21 -0.46 -11.98
N SER A 45 4.02 -0.52 -12.59
CA SER A 45 2.76 -0.25 -11.91
C SER A 45 2.45 -1.26 -10.81
N ALA A 46 2.63 -2.55 -11.08
CA ALA A 46 2.42 -3.61 -10.09
C ALA A 46 3.39 -3.48 -8.91
N ALA A 47 4.65 -3.12 -9.17
CA ALA A 47 5.64 -2.90 -8.14
C ALA A 47 5.28 -1.72 -7.23
N ILE A 48 4.91 -0.57 -7.79
CA ILE A 48 4.54 0.63 -7.03
C ILE A 48 3.25 0.39 -6.22
N TYR A 49 2.22 -0.21 -6.82
CA TYR A 49 0.98 -0.53 -6.14
C TYR A 49 1.17 -1.56 -5.02
N GLY A 50 1.84 -2.68 -5.32
CA GLY A 50 2.08 -3.73 -4.33
C GLY A 50 2.98 -3.28 -3.19
N PHE A 51 4.05 -2.53 -3.48
CA PHE A 51 4.94 -1.97 -2.46
C PHE A 51 4.21 -1.00 -1.53
N SER A 52 3.39 -0.09 -2.09
CA SER A 52 2.64 0.86 -1.27
C SER A 52 1.62 0.18 -0.35
N MET A 53 0.96 -0.90 -0.80
CA MET A 53 0.13 -1.75 0.07
C MET A 53 0.93 -2.39 1.19
N VAL A 54 2.06 -3.05 0.87
CA VAL A 54 2.89 -3.71 1.88
C VAL A 54 3.39 -2.70 2.91
N CYS A 55 3.82 -1.51 2.48
CA CYS A 55 4.22 -0.43 3.38
C CYS A 55 3.09 0.02 4.31
N LEU A 56 1.91 0.33 3.77
CA LEU A 56 0.77 0.77 4.58
C LEU A 56 0.42 -0.27 5.64
N TYR A 57 0.19 -1.51 5.21
CA TYR A 57 -0.22 -2.57 6.13
C TYR A 57 0.85 -2.88 7.17
N SER A 58 2.13 -2.91 6.78
CA SER A 58 3.23 -3.16 7.73
C SER A 58 3.35 -2.05 8.77
N VAL A 59 3.30 -0.79 8.34
CA VAL A 59 3.38 0.37 9.24
C VAL A 59 2.18 0.38 10.19
N SER A 60 0.99 0.11 9.68
CA SER A 60 -0.23 0.11 10.49
C SER A 60 -0.27 -1.01 11.53
N SER A 61 0.18 -2.22 11.15
CA SER A 61 0.35 -3.32 12.09
C SER A 61 1.30 -2.97 13.23
N VAL A 62 2.43 -2.32 12.93
CA VAL A 62 3.38 -1.89 13.95
C VAL A 62 2.79 -0.78 14.82
N TYR A 63 2.07 0.20 14.25
CA TYR A 63 1.40 1.26 15.01
C TYR A 63 0.41 0.70 16.05
N HIS A 64 -0.45 -0.22 15.64
CA HIS A 64 -1.46 -0.84 16.50
C HIS A 64 -0.86 -1.83 17.51
N GLY A 65 0.29 -2.43 17.20
CA GLY A 65 1.05 -3.28 18.13
C GLY A 65 1.83 -2.52 19.20
N LEU A 66 2.05 -1.20 19.05
CA LEU A 66 2.85 -0.41 19.98
C LEU A 66 2.07 0.02 21.24
N ASN A 67 2.77 -0.03 22.37
CA ASN A 67 2.30 0.52 23.65
C ASN A 67 2.24 2.07 23.60
N MET A 68 1.43 2.66 24.48
CA MET A 68 1.25 4.11 24.57
C MET A 68 2.55 4.81 25.03
N ASN A 69 3.38 5.22 24.06
CA ASN A 69 4.65 5.90 24.29
C ASN A 69 4.92 6.97 23.21
N ARG A 70 6.08 7.65 23.28
CA ARG A 70 6.50 8.63 22.25
C ARG A 70 6.63 8.01 20.86
N GLY A 71 7.06 6.75 20.77
CA GLY A 71 7.17 6.00 19.52
C GLY A 71 5.83 5.83 18.82
N LYS A 72 4.75 5.55 19.56
CA LYS A 72 3.38 5.47 19.01
C LYS A 72 2.93 6.78 18.38
N ARG A 73 3.37 7.94 18.90
CA ARG A 73 3.07 9.26 18.29
C ARG A 73 3.71 9.39 16.90
N VAL A 74 4.98 9.02 16.80
CA VAL A 74 5.72 9.09 15.53
C VAL A 74 5.12 8.09 14.54
N MET A 75 4.86 6.86 14.97
CA MET A 75 4.29 5.84 14.12
C MET A 75 2.88 6.17 13.65
N GLN A 76 2.09 6.88 14.45
CA GLN A 76 0.78 7.39 14.03
C GLN A 76 0.90 8.32 12.82
N VAL A 77 1.89 9.23 12.82
CA VAL A 77 2.12 10.14 11.68
C VAL A 77 2.55 9.35 10.45
N ILE A 78 3.47 8.39 10.61
CA ILE A 78 3.94 7.55 9.50
C ILE A 78 2.79 6.72 8.92
N ASP A 79 1.97 6.11 9.77
CA ASP A 79 0.78 5.35 9.38
C ASP A 79 -0.19 6.21 8.54
N HIS A 80 -0.47 7.44 8.97
CA HIS A 80 -1.29 8.36 8.17
C HIS A 80 -0.62 8.77 6.86
N CYS A 81 0.71 8.97 6.85
CA CYS A 81 1.46 9.25 5.62
C CYS A 81 1.36 8.10 4.61
N THR A 82 1.37 6.85 5.07
CA THR A 82 1.30 5.69 4.17
C THR A 82 -0.03 5.59 3.42
N ILE A 83 -1.11 6.19 3.93
CA ILE A 83 -2.39 6.26 3.20
C ILE A 83 -2.23 7.07 1.91
N TYR A 84 -1.58 8.23 1.98
CA TYR A 84 -1.31 9.06 0.79
C TYR A 84 -0.42 8.33 -0.20
N PHE A 85 0.56 7.57 0.29
CA PHE A 85 1.42 6.75 -0.55
C PHE A 85 0.65 5.64 -1.26
N LEU A 86 -0.26 4.96 -0.56
CA LEU A 86 -1.14 3.96 -1.16
C LEU A 86 -2.11 4.56 -2.18
N ILE A 87 -2.67 5.74 -1.91
CA ILE A 87 -3.51 6.46 -2.87
C ILE A 87 -2.73 6.67 -4.18
N ALA A 88 -1.53 7.26 -4.11
CA ALA A 88 -0.69 7.42 -5.30
C ALA A 88 -0.38 6.06 -5.98
N GLY A 89 -0.10 5.03 -5.18
CA GLY A 89 0.11 3.67 -5.66
C GLY A 89 -1.07 3.08 -6.40
N THR A 90 -2.32 3.32 -5.96
CA THR A 90 -3.54 2.84 -6.63
C THR A 90 -3.80 3.50 -7.97
N TYR A 91 -3.40 4.77 -8.15
CA TYR A 91 -3.53 5.47 -9.43
C TYR A 91 -2.50 5.01 -10.46
N THR A 92 -1.31 4.59 -10.03
CA THR A 92 -0.20 4.19 -10.91
C THR A 92 -0.57 3.12 -11.96
N PRO A 93 -1.24 1.99 -11.62
CA PRO A 93 -1.68 1.02 -12.64
C PRO A 93 -2.78 1.56 -13.56
N ILE A 94 -3.68 2.40 -13.05
CA ILE A 94 -4.75 3.02 -13.85
C ILE A 94 -4.14 3.92 -14.93
N LEU A 95 -3.18 4.76 -14.55
CA LEU A 95 -2.54 5.72 -15.45
C LEU A 95 -1.60 5.02 -16.44
N LEU A 96 -0.66 4.20 -15.95
CA LEU A 96 0.42 3.69 -16.79
C LEU A 96 0.06 2.44 -17.61
N ALA A 97 -0.80 1.56 -17.09
CA ALA A 97 -1.20 0.33 -17.79
C ALA A 97 -2.56 0.47 -18.49
N GLY A 98 -3.46 1.32 -18.01
CA GLY A 98 -4.78 1.56 -18.61
C GLY A 98 -4.81 2.74 -19.58
N ILE A 99 -4.63 3.95 -19.05
CA ILE A 99 -4.86 5.21 -19.80
C ILE A 99 -3.75 5.47 -20.81
N ARG A 100 -2.48 5.29 -20.42
CA ARG A 100 -1.31 5.60 -21.25
C ARG A 100 -1.33 4.91 -22.62
N LEU A 101 -1.91 3.72 -22.72
CA LEU A 101 -2.01 2.98 -23.98
C LEU A 101 -2.86 3.71 -25.03
N ASN A 102 -3.86 4.48 -24.58
CA ASN A 102 -4.82 5.19 -25.44
C ASN A 102 -4.53 6.68 -25.53
N ASP A 103 -4.14 7.31 -24.41
CA ASP A 103 -3.79 8.73 -24.34
C ASP A 103 -2.59 8.94 -23.38
N PRO A 104 -1.36 8.98 -23.93
CA PRO A 104 -0.17 9.22 -23.13
C PRO A 104 -0.16 10.59 -22.44
N ALA A 105 -0.73 11.63 -23.07
CA ALA A 105 -0.70 12.98 -22.49
C ALA A 105 -1.59 13.06 -21.25
N LEU A 106 -2.78 12.46 -21.32
CA LEU A 106 -3.69 12.36 -20.17
C LEU A 106 -3.05 11.58 -19.01
N ALA A 107 -2.32 10.49 -19.29
CA ALA A 107 -1.69 9.66 -18.27
C ALA A 107 -0.61 10.38 -17.44
N TRP A 108 -0.02 11.47 -17.95
CA TRP A 108 0.98 12.27 -17.25
C TRP A 108 0.43 13.59 -16.71
N ALA A 109 -0.80 13.96 -17.06
CA ALA A 109 -1.42 15.23 -16.66
C ALA A 109 -2.26 15.11 -15.36
N VAL A 110 -2.55 13.88 -14.92
CA VAL A 110 -3.36 13.54 -13.75
C VAL A 110 -2.46 12.94 -12.67
#